data_AF-A0A0P0N5S3-F1
#
_entry.id   AF-A0A0P0N5S3-F1
#
_cell.length_a   1.000
_cell.length_b   1.000
_cell.length_c   1.000
_cell.angle_alpha   90.00
_cell.angle_beta   90.00
_cell.angle_gamma   90.00
#
_symmetry.space_group_name_H-M   'P 1'
#
loop_
_entity.id
_entity.type
_entity.pdbx_description
1 polymer ?
#
loop_
_entity_poly.entity_id
_entity_poly.type
_entity_poly.pdbx_seq_one_letter_code
_entity_poly.pdbx_strand_id
1 'polypeptide(L)'
;MGSAAPGVRERVLEFLAEYGERGYAVLRAAVDAATSARGRRGVRLGDFSHREVVTRLKAWGIDYNPSMLLRVLERDYGVIETSYRSSNQHWWRFLDLDAVVEALDAYDQGIDATEPPIEGDEEELLDPETELLRVQIASLDPAGMLEELRRLAAKPRLARTELARLRSLAFNELELAARLLRRAEELGYDGPEVEMLREAIKLAGRLSRRLLSAARLTAESRRTVMELARTGSGLLEP
;
A
#
# COMPACT_ATOMS: atom_id res chain seq x y z
N MET A 1 -29.60 -31.55 -7.47
CA MET A 1 -28.40 -30.73 -7.21
C MET A 1 -28.90 -29.35 -6.82
N GLY A 2 -28.87 -29.01 -5.53
CA GLY A 2 -29.25 -27.68 -5.09
C GLY A 2 -28.11 -26.74 -5.43
N SER A 3 -28.34 -25.79 -6.35
CA SER A 3 -27.42 -24.68 -6.54
C SER A 3 -27.32 -23.96 -5.21
N ALA A 4 -26.14 -23.98 -4.58
CA ALA A 4 -25.86 -23.07 -3.49
C ALA A 4 -26.12 -21.65 -4.01
N ALA A 5 -26.70 -20.79 -3.17
CA ALA A 5 -26.81 -19.38 -3.52
C ALA A 5 -25.39 -18.83 -3.75
N PRO A 6 -25.17 -18.03 -4.81
CA PRO A 6 -23.85 -17.44 -5.07
C PRO A 6 -23.37 -16.64 -3.86
N GLY A 7 -22.05 -16.68 -3.60
CA GLY A 7 -21.42 -15.95 -2.50
C GLY A 7 -21.57 -14.43 -2.66
N VAL A 8 -21.18 -13.67 -1.64
CA VAL A 8 -21.26 -12.19 -1.71
C VAL A 8 -20.36 -11.66 -2.83
N ARG A 9 -19.17 -12.24 -3.00
CA ARG A 9 -18.19 -11.89 -4.02
C ARG A 9 -18.77 -12.00 -5.44
N GLU A 10 -19.37 -13.14 -5.78
CA GLU A 10 -19.94 -13.37 -7.11
C GLU A 10 -21.10 -12.39 -7.39
N ARG A 11 -21.93 -12.12 -6.39
CA ARG A 11 -23.03 -11.15 -6.50
C ARG A 11 -22.51 -9.72 -6.69
N VAL A 12 -21.37 -9.37 -6.10
CA VAL A 12 -20.71 -8.08 -6.37
C VAL A 12 -20.20 -8.02 -7.80
N LEU A 13 -19.53 -9.06 -8.29
CA LEU A 13 -19.02 -9.10 -9.67
C LEU A 13 -20.16 -9.00 -10.70
N GLU A 14 -21.27 -9.71 -10.47
CA GLU A 14 -22.47 -9.61 -11.30
C GLU A 14 -23.05 -8.18 -11.31
N PHE A 15 -23.13 -7.55 -10.14
CA PHE A 15 -23.53 -6.15 -10.01
C PHE A 15 -22.60 -5.19 -10.78
N LEU A 16 -21.27 -5.39 -10.68
CA LEU A 16 -20.30 -4.55 -11.37
C LEU A 16 -20.36 -4.74 -12.89
N ALA A 17 -20.62 -5.96 -13.36
CA ALA A 17 -20.84 -6.25 -14.77
C ALA A 17 -22.10 -5.55 -15.31
N GLU A 18 -23.20 -5.54 -14.55
CA GLU A 18 -24.45 -4.90 -14.97
C GLU A 18 -24.40 -3.35 -14.91
N TYR A 19 -23.86 -2.79 -13.83
CA TYR A 19 -23.92 -1.34 -13.56
C TYR A 19 -22.63 -0.58 -13.89
N GLY A 20 -21.56 -1.30 -14.25
CA GLY A 20 -20.28 -0.76 -14.71
C GLY A 20 -19.68 0.29 -13.76
N GLU A 21 -19.06 1.31 -14.35
CA GLU A 21 -18.41 2.43 -13.65
C GLU A 21 -19.28 3.11 -12.58
N ARG A 22 -20.61 3.19 -12.81
CA ARG A 22 -21.53 3.80 -11.84
C ARG A 22 -21.75 2.89 -10.64
N GLY A 23 -21.88 1.58 -10.88
CA GLY A 23 -21.92 0.55 -9.85
C GLY A 23 -20.65 0.57 -9.01
N TYR A 24 -19.51 0.52 -9.69
CA TYR A 24 -18.18 0.59 -9.09
C TYR A 24 -18.03 1.83 -8.21
N ALA A 25 -18.31 3.03 -8.73
CA ALA A 25 -18.17 4.27 -7.97
C ALA A 25 -19.03 4.29 -6.70
N VAL A 26 -20.27 3.80 -6.75
CA VAL A 26 -21.14 3.76 -5.57
C VAL A 26 -20.66 2.74 -4.55
N LEU A 27 -20.25 1.55 -4.99
CA LEU A 27 -19.80 0.49 -4.10
C LEU A 27 -18.45 0.84 -3.46
N ARG A 28 -17.49 1.37 -4.24
CA ARG A 28 -16.21 1.88 -3.74
C ARG A 28 -16.41 3.01 -2.74
N ALA A 29 -17.33 3.94 -3.00
CA ALA A 29 -17.66 5.00 -2.04
C ALA A 29 -18.25 4.47 -0.73
N ALA A 30 -19.03 3.38 -0.78
CA ALA A 30 -19.55 2.72 0.41
C ALA A 30 -18.47 1.98 1.20
N VAL A 31 -17.56 1.27 0.53
CA VAL A 31 -16.40 0.61 1.15
C VAL A 31 -15.49 1.63 1.83
N ASP A 32 -15.15 2.72 1.13
CA ASP A 32 -14.35 3.81 1.71
C ASP A 32 -15.05 4.45 2.92
N ALA A 33 -16.39 4.48 2.94
CA ALA A 33 -17.18 4.94 4.08
C ALA A 33 -17.12 4.00 5.28
N ALA A 34 -17.05 2.70 5.05
CA ALA A 34 -16.85 1.70 6.08
C ALA A 34 -15.44 1.74 6.66
N THR A 35 -14.41 1.77 5.82
CA THR A 35 -13.00 1.63 6.22
C THR A 35 -12.44 2.90 6.87
N SER A 36 -12.73 4.08 6.30
CA SER A 36 -12.20 5.37 6.80
C SER A 36 -12.69 5.74 8.21
N ALA A 37 -13.69 5.03 8.72
CA ALA A 37 -14.37 5.35 9.97
C ALA A 37 -13.93 4.44 11.14
N ARG A 38 -13.10 3.41 10.93
CA ARG A 38 -12.54 2.56 12.01
C ARG A 38 -11.75 3.31 13.08
N GLY A 39 -11.44 4.61 12.88
CA GLY A 39 -10.75 5.47 13.85
C GLY A 39 -11.55 6.66 14.42
N ARG A 40 -12.84 6.86 14.09
CA ARG A 40 -13.62 8.01 14.56
C ARG A 40 -14.40 7.70 15.84
N ARG A 41 -14.31 8.58 16.85
CA ARG A 41 -15.13 8.51 18.08
C ARG A 41 -16.57 8.96 17.78
N GLY A 42 -17.51 8.02 17.80
CA GLY A 42 -18.95 8.27 17.67
C GLY A 42 -19.75 6.96 17.55
N VAL A 43 -21.00 6.96 17.99
CA VAL A 43 -21.90 5.81 17.84
C VAL A 43 -22.30 5.71 16.36
N ARG A 44 -21.88 4.65 15.67
CA ARG A 44 -22.31 4.33 14.30
C ARG A 44 -23.46 3.33 14.33
N LEU A 45 -24.41 3.53 13.44
CA LEU A 45 -25.59 2.66 13.33
C LEU A 45 -25.42 1.58 12.25
N GLY A 46 -24.38 1.72 11.40
CA GLY A 46 -23.97 0.78 10.36
C GLY A 46 -22.54 1.05 9.86
N ASP A 47 -22.16 0.36 8.80
CA ASP A 47 -20.85 0.52 8.15
C ASP A 47 -20.76 1.82 7.36
N PHE A 48 -21.87 2.21 6.71
CA PHE A 48 -21.96 3.48 5.99
C PHE A 48 -23.39 4.01 5.93
N SER A 49 -23.51 5.31 5.68
CA SER A 49 -24.76 6.02 5.47
C SER A 49 -24.85 6.64 4.08
N HIS A 50 -26.07 6.94 3.64
CA HIS A 50 -26.33 7.57 2.32
C HIS A 50 -25.53 8.86 2.16
N ARG A 51 -25.51 9.69 3.21
CA ARG A 51 -24.78 10.95 3.22
C ARG A 51 -23.28 10.76 3.06
N GLU A 52 -22.70 9.72 3.66
CA GLU A 52 -21.27 9.42 3.54
C GLU A 52 -20.88 8.99 2.13
N VAL A 53 -21.74 8.19 1.47
CA VAL A 53 -21.55 7.79 0.07
C VAL A 53 -21.63 9.01 -0.85
N VAL A 54 -22.68 9.84 -0.71
CA VAL A 54 -22.84 11.08 -1.50
C VAL A 54 -21.64 12.02 -1.30
N THR A 55 -21.14 12.15 -0.09
CA THR A 55 -19.99 13.02 0.21
C THR A 55 -18.73 12.54 -0.52
N ARG A 56 -18.51 11.24 -0.61
CA ARG A 56 -17.36 10.66 -1.33
C ARG A 56 -17.47 10.80 -2.83
N LEU A 57 -18.63 10.48 -3.41
CA LEU A 57 -18.88 10.68 -4.84
C LEU A 57 -18.61 12.12 -5.25
N LYS A 58 -19.09 13.09 -4.45
CA LYS A 58 -18.80 14.52 -4.68
C LYS A 58 -17.33 14.87 -4.55
N ALA A 59 -16.60 14.29 -3.59
CA ALA A 59 -15.16 14.50 -3.44
C ALA A 59 -14.37 13.97 -4.65
N TRP A 60 -14.90 12.97 -5.36
CA TRP A 60 -14.35 12.43 -6.61
C TRP A 60 -14.82 13.16 -7.87
N GLY A 61 -15.60 14.25 -7.73
CA GLY A 61 -16.16 14.98 -8.87
C GLY A 61 -17.33 14.27 -9.57
N ILE A 62 -17.93 13.26 -8.93
CA ILE A 62 -19.04 12.48 -9.46
C ILE A 62 -20.36 13.04 -8.88
N ASP A 63 -21.13 13.72 -9.72
CA ASP A 63 -22.48 14.18 -9.36
C ASP A 63 -23.53 13.13 -9.76
N TYR A 64 -23.64 12.08 -8.94
CA TYR A 64 -24.56 10.97 -9.14
C TYR A 64 -25.37 10.68 -7.85
N ASN A 65 -26.64 10.32 -8.01
CA ASN A 65 -27.51 9.95 -6.89
C ASN A 65 -27.44 8.42 -6.63
N PRO A 66 -26.82 7.97 -5.51
CA PRO A 66 -26.58 6.55 -5.27
C PRO A 66 -27.82 5.76 -4.85
N SER A 67 -28.96 6.41 -4.60
CA SER A 67 -30.14 5.78 -3.99
C SER A 67 -30.65 4.54 -4.74
N MET A 68 -30.64 4.58 -6.08
CA MET A 68 -31.08 3.44 -6.89
C MET A 68 -30.11 2.26 -6.75
N LEU A 69 -28.81 2.51 -6.88
CA LEU A 69 -27.79 1.46 -6.80
C LEU A 69 -27.68 0.86 -5.40
N LEU A 70 -27.83 1.67 -4.34
CA LEU A 70 -27.91 1.15 -2.97
C LEU A 70 -29.15 0.27 -2.76
N ARG A 71 -30.29 0.63 -3.38
CA ARG A 71 -31.50 -0.21 -3.31
C ARG A 71 -31.31 -1.55 -4.02
N VAL A 72 -30.68 -1.53 -5.19
CA VAL A 72 -30.37 -2.71 -5.99
C VAL A 72 -29.38 -3.62 -5.26
N LEU A 73 -28.29 -3.05 -4.71
CA LEU A 73 -27.32 -3.78 -3.89
C LEU A 73 -27.96 -4.49 -2.70
N GLU A 74 -28.96 -3.87 -2.08
CA GLU A 74 -29.68 -4.45 -0.94
C GLU A 74 -30.70 -5.53 -1.35
N ARG A 75 -31.55 -5.23 -2.35
CA ARG A 75 -32.71 -6.07 -2.65
C ARG A 75 -32.44 -7.18 -3.65
N ASP A 76 -31.68 -6.84 -4.68
CA ASP A 76 -31.55 -7.70 -5.87
C ASP A 76 -30.27 -8.54 -5.73
N TYR A 77 -29.20 -7.92 -5.22
CA TYR A 77 -27.90 -8.58 -5.03
C TYR A 77 -27.61 -9.01 -3.59
N GLY A 78 -28.33 -8.47 -2.60
CA GLY A 78 -28.12 -8.81 -1.19
C GLY A 78 -26.67 -8.67 -0.73
N VAL A 79 -25.96 -7.64 -1.20
CA VAL A 79 -24.57 -7.33 -0.82
C VAL A 79 -24.52 -6.55 0.50
N ILE A 80 -25.56 -5.74 0.71
CA ILE A 80 -25.72 -4.89 1.89
C ILE A 80 -27.10 -5.11 2.51
N GLU A 81 -27.23 -4.79 3.79
CA GLU A 81 -28.50 -4.81 4.51
C GLU A 81 -28.72 -3.51 5.29
N THR A 82 -29.97 -3.05 5.38
CA THR A 82 -30.33 -1.92 6.23
C THR A 82 -30.06 -2.25 7.70
N SER A 83 -29.15 -1.52 8.32
CA SER A 83 -28.84 -1.65 9.75
C SER A 83 -29.63 -0.67 10.61
N TYR A 84 -29.98 0.49 10.06
CA TYR A 84 -30.83 1.48 10.72
C TYR A 84 -31.52 2.38 9.72
N ARG A 85 -32.80 2.69 9.97
CA ARG A 85 -33.59 3.61 9.16
C ARG A 85 -34.43 4.52 10.04
N SER A 86 -34.37 5.81 9.74
CA SER A 86 -35.23 6.86 10.30
C SER A 86 -35.73 7.78 9.18
N SER A 87 -36.53 8.79 9.51
CA SER A 87 -37.02 9.77 8.53
C SER A 87 -35.89 10.53 7.83
N ASN A 88 -34.73 10.70 8.47
CA ASN A 88 -33.65 11.58 8.01
C ASN A 88 -32.31 10.85 7.82
N GLN A 89 -32.23 9.56 8.17
CA GLN A 89 -30.99 8.78 8.10
C GLN A 89 -31.29 7.35 7.66
N HIS A 90 -30.48 6.84 6.76
CA HIS A 90 -30.49 5.45 6.31
C HIS A 90 -29.04 4.95 6.33
N TRP A 91 -28.82 3.86 7.08
CA TRP A 91 -27.54 3.21 7.29
C TRP A 91 -27.61 1.77 6.83
N TRP A 92 -26.50 1.28 6.28
CA TRP A 92 -26.33 -0.08 5.81
C TRP A 92 -25.12 -0.75 6.46
N ARG A 93 -25.12 -2.07 6.44
CA ARG A 93 -23.95 -2.92 6.72
C ARG A 93 -23.69 -3.81 5.52
N PHE A 94 -22.44 -4.16 5.30
CA PHE A 94 -22.08 -5.20 4.35
C PHE A 94 -22.37 -6.57 4.97
N LEU A 95 -22.88 -7.50 4.18
CA LEU A 95 -23.01 -8.89 4.63
C LEU A 95 -21.64 -9.55 4.80
N ASP A 96 -20.73 -9.24 3.90
CA ASP A 96 -19.33 -9.63 3.94
C ASP A 96 -18.51 -8.50 3.32
N LEU A 97 -17.85 -7.69 4.16
CA LEU A 97 -17.06 -6.55 3.70
C LEU A 97 -15.79 -7.01 2.96
N ASP A 98 -15.18 -8.11 3.41
CA ASP A 98 -13.91 -8.58 2.87
C ASP A 98 -14.12 -9.13 1.45
N ALA A 99 -15.17 -9.92 1.24
CA ALA A 99 -15.58 -10.39 -0.09
C ALA A 99 -15.92 -9.25 -1.07
N VAL A 100 -16.48 -8.13 -0.56
CA VAL A 100 -16.78 -6.94 -1.39
C VAL A 100 -15.51 -6.21 -1.80
N VAL A 101 -14.54 -6.08 -0.88
CA VAL A 101 -13.23 -5.47 -1.18
C VAL A 101 -12.50 -6.31 -2.22
N GLU A 102 -12.47 -7.63 -2.02
CA GLU A 102 -11.83 -8.56 -2.94
C GLU A 102 -12.44 -8.48 -4.36
N ALA A 103 -13.77 -8.44 -4.47
CA ALA A 103 -14.44 -8.31 -5.76
C ALA A 103 -14.15 -6.98 -6.47
N LEU A 104 -14.05 -5.87 -5.71
CA LEU A 104 -13.67 -4.57 -6.28
C LEU A 104 -12.22 -4.58 -6.77
N ASP A 105 -11.31 -5.19 -6.03
CA ASP A 105 -9.90 -5.28 -6.41
C ASP A 105 -9.71 -6.20 -7.64
N ALA A 106 -10.49 -7.28 -7.75
CA ALA A 106 -10.55 -8.12 -8.94
C ALA A 106 -11.06 -7.35 -10.17
N TYR A 107 -12.11 -6.55 -9.99
CA TYR A 107 -12.66 -5.68 -11.05
C TYR A 107 -11.63 -4.63 -11.51
N ASP A 108 -10.90 -4.00 -10.57
CA ASP A 108 -9.83 -3.04 -10.88
C ASP A 108 -8.67 -3.67 -11.66
N GLN A 109 -8.43 -4.97 -11.48
CA GLN A 109 -7.42 -5.74 -12.21
C GLN A 109 -7.92 -6.25 -13.57
N GLY A 110 -9.19 -6.03 -13.91
CA GLY A 110 -9.80 -6.46 -15.17
C GLY A 110 -10.11 -7.96 -15.25
N ILE A 111 -10.29 -8.63 -14.10
CA ILE A 111 -10.67 -10.03 -14.03
C ILE A 111 -12.19 -10.13 -14.25
N ASP A 112 -12.61 -10.79 -15.33
CA ASP A 112 -14.01 -10.86 -15.76
C ASP A 112 -14.81 -11.93 -14.99
N ALA A 113 -16.07 -11.64 -14.65
CA ALA A 113 -16.96 -12.50 -13.84
C ALA A 113 -17.34 -13.85 -14.49
N THR A 114 -16.89 -14.10 -15.72
CA THR A 114 -17.16 -15.33 -16.48
C THR A 114 -15.98 -16.29 -16.45
N GLU A 115 -14.82 -15.84 -15.97
CA GLU A 115 -13.80 -16.78 -15.56
C GLU A 115 -14.34 -17.47 -14.30
N PRO A 116 -14.49 -18.80 -14.32
CA PRO A 116 -14.75 -19.51 -13.07
C PRO A 116 -13.68 -19.03 -12.07
N PRO A 117 -13.99 -18.97 -10.76
CA PRO A 117 -12.91 -18.86 -9.79
C PRO A 117 -11.88 -19.89 -10.24
N ILE A 118 -10.63 -19.45 -10.42
CA ILE A 118 -9.55 -20.38 -10.73
C ILE A 118 -9.76 -21.49 -9.70
N GLU A 119 -10.10 -22.70 -10.16
CA GLU A 119 -10.16 -23.87 -9.28
C GLU A 119 -8.74 -24.01 -8.76
N GLY A 120 -8.46 -23.37 -7.62
CA GLY A 120 -7.16 -22.79 -7.32
C GLY A 120 -7.17 -21.55 -6.40
N ASP A 121 -8.33 -21.01 -5.99
CA ASP A 121 -8.46 -20.18 -4.78
C ASP A 121 -8.50 -21.03 -3.49
N GLU A 122 -7.77 -22.14 -3.47
CA GLU A 122 -6.81 -22.24 -2.37
C GLU A 122 -5.77 -21.20 -2.72
N GLU A 123 -5.94 -19.94 -2.29
CA GLU A 123 -4.84 -18.96 -2.20
C GLU A 123 -3.68 -19.80 -1.70
N GLU A 124 -2.73 -20.19 -2.57
CA GLU A 124 -1.93 -21.40 -2.39
C GLU A 124 -1.28 -21.26 -1.04
N LEU A 125 -1.89 -21.91 -0.02
CA LEU A 125 -1.90 -21.34 1.32
C LEU A 125 -0.46 -21.39 1.71
N LEU A 126 0.18 -20.21 1.66
CA LEU A 126 1.61 -20.14 1.84
C LEU A 126 1.81 -20.82 3.17
N ASP A 127 2.79 -21.72 3.22
CA ASP A 127 3.01 -22.44 4.46
C ASP A 127 3.10 -21.40 5.60
N PRO A 128 2.64 -21.73 6.82
CA PRO A 128 2.47 -20.72 7.85
C PRO A 128 3.72 -19.84 8.12
N GLU A 129 4.93 -20.34 7.81
CA GLU A 129 6.14 -19.54 7.90
C GLU A 129 6.28 -18.52 6.78
N THR A 130 5.92 -18.88 5.55
CA THR A 130 5.92 -17.97 4.40
C THR A 130 4.83 -16.90 4.52
N GLU A 131 3.64 -17.24 5.03
CA GLU A 131 2.62 -16.23 5.38
C GLU A 131 3.12 -15.26 6.47
N LEU A 132 3.72 -15.79 7.54
CA LEU A 132 4.30 -14.96 8.59
C LEU A 132 5.39 -14.04 8.03
N LEU A 133 6.23 -14.55 7.14
CA LEU A 133 7.27 -13.77 6.46
C LEU A 133 6.65 -12.62 5.66
N ARG A 134 5.62 -12.89 4.86
CA ARG A 134 4.89 -11.89 4.08
C ARG A 134 4.32 -10.78 4.97
N VAL A 135 3.68 -11.12 6.09
CA VAL A 135 3.20 -10.14 7.08
C VAL A 135 4.34 -9.32 7.68
N GLN A 136 5.46 -9.95 8.02
CA GLN A 136 6.64 -9.26 8.54
C GLN A 136 7.22 -8.28 7.52
N ILE A 137 7.34 -8.68 6.25
CA ILE A 137 7.81 -7.81 5.16
C ILE A 137 6.85 -6.64 4.98
N ALA A 138 5.54 -6.89 4.91
CA ALA A 138 4.54 -5.84 4.77
C ALA A 138 4.59 -4.82 5.92
N SER A 139 4.80 -5.28 7.16
CA SER A 139 4.91 -4.40 8.33
C SER A 139 6.12 -3.45 8.29
N LEU A 140 7.13 -3.76 7.46
CA LEU A 140 8.32 -2.95 7.27
C LEU A 140 8.11 -1.80 6.28
N ASP A 141 6.97 -1.76 5.57
CA ASP A 141 6.67 -0.83 4.48
C ASP A 141 7.79 -0.75 3.43
N PRO A 142 8.00 -1.81 2.63
CA PRO A 142 9.06 -1.84 1.60
C PRO A 142 8.94 -0.72 0.58
N ALA A 143 7.70 -0.33 0.25
CA ALA A 143 7.40 0.73 -0.71
C ALA A 143 7.85 2.10 -0.19
N GLY A 144 7.47 2.46 1.04
CA GLY A 144 7.91 3.71 1.68
C GLY A 144 9.43 3.76 1.87
N MET A 145 10.05 2.63 2.24
CA MET A 145 11.50 2.51 2.33
C MET A 145 12.19 2.78 0.99
N LEU A 146 11.68 2.19 -0.09
CA LEU A 146 12.20 2.39 -1.45
C LEU A 146 12.05 3.84 -1.90
N GLU A 147 10.87 4.44 -1.71
CA GLU A 147 10.62 5.83 -2.07
C GLU A 147 11.60 6.77 -1.36
N GLU A 148 11.80 6.55 -0.06
CA GLU A 148 12.72 7.35 0.74
C GLU A 148 14.18 7.20 0.27
N LEU A 149 14.63 5.98 -0.01
CA LEU A 149 15.97 5.75 -0.55
C LEU A 149 16.15 6.36 -1.94
N ARG A 150 15.14 6.29 -2.82
CA ARG A 150 15.15 6.94 -4.14
C ARG A 150 15.25 8.46 -4.00
N ARG A 151 14.47 9.05 -3.09
CA ARG A 151 14.52 10.50 -2.77
C ARG A 151 15.90 10.94 -2.30
N LEU A 152 16.55 10.15 -1.43
CA LEU A 152 17.91 10.41 -0.98
C LEU A 152 18.95 10.21 -2.10
N ALA A 153 18.77 9.19 -2.94
CA ALA A 153 19.68 8.90 -4.05
C ALA A 153 19.64 9.96 -5.15
N ALA A 154 18.49 10.58 -5.39
CA ALA A 154 18.34 11.66 -6.37
C ALA A 154 19.16 12.92 -6.03
N LYS A 155 19.55 13.10 -4.75
CA LYS A 155 20.26 14.29 -4.30
C LYS A 155 21.78 14.14 -4.43
N PRO A 156 22.48 15.11 -5.06
CA PRO A 156 23.94 15.05 -5.22
C PRO A 156 24.68 15.14 -3.88
N ARG A 157 24.12 15.86 -2.90
CA ARG A 157 24.63 15.97 -1.54
C ARG A 157 23.48 15.83 -0.55
N LEU A 158 23.74 15.15 0.55
CA LEU A 158 22.78 14.97 1.65
C LEU A 158 23.03 15.99 2.75
N ALA A 159 21.97 16.62 3.24
CA ALA A 159 21.98 17.45 4.42
C ALA A 159 22.20 16.60 5.69
N ARG A 160 22.55 17.26 6.81
CA ARG A 160 22.78 16.57 8.09
C ARG A 160 21.55 15.80 8.58
N THR A 161 20.36 16.35 8.39
CA THR A 161 19.08 15.70 8.72
C THR A 161 18.84 14.45 7.86
N GLU A 162 19.18 14.52 6.58
CA GLU A 162 19.05 13.40 5.64
C GLU A 162 20.06 12.29 5.92
N LEU A 163 21.28 12.63 6.31
CA LEU A 163 22.27 11.67 6.79
C LEU A 163 21.83 10.99 8.07
N ALA A 164 21.20 11.73 9.00
CA ALA A 164 20.63 11.15 10.21
C ALA A 164 19.47 10.18 9.87
N ARG A 165 18.61 10.54 8.91
CA ARG A 165 17.54 9.65 8.45
C ARG A 165 18.07 8.42 7.74
N LEU A 166 19.05 8.57 6.84
CA LEU A 166 19.73 7.45 6.19
C LEU A 166 20.38 6.52 7.21
N ARG A 167 20.97 7.08 8.27
CA ARG A 167 21.52 6.30 9.38
C ARG A 167 20.42 5.50 10.08
N SER A 168 19.29 6.12 10.42
CA SER A 168 18.14 5.41 11.00
C SER A 168 17.73 4.24 10.10
N LEU A 169 17.48 4.52 8.81
CA LEU A 169 17.13 3.50 7.81
C LEU A 169 18.13 2.36 7.76
N ALA A 170 19.42 2.66 7.78
CA ALA A 170 20.47 1.64 7.69
C ALA A 170 20.54 0.71 8.91
N PHE A 171 20.34 1.25 10.11
CA PHE A 171 20.53 0.51 11.37
C PHE A 171 19.23 -0.07 11.95
N ASN A 172 18.07 0.30 11.43
CA ASN A 172 16.81 -0.29 11.87
C ASN A 172 16.13 -1.01 10.70
N GLU A 173 15.60 -0.25 9.74
CA GLU A 173 14.74 -0.79 8.70
C GLU A 173 15.48 -1.72 7.71
N LEU A 174 16.66 -1.32 7.21
CA LEU A 174 17.46 -2.11 6.27
C LEU A 174 18.12 -3.33 6.92
N GLU A 175 18.40 -3.27 8.22
CA GLU A 175 18.91 -4.43 8.97
C GLU A 175 17.85 -5.52 9.07
N LEU A 176 16.59 -5.13 9.32
CA LEU A 176 15.44 -6.03 9.29
C LEU A 176 15.19 -6.55 7.88
N ALA A 177 15.23 -5.69 6.86
CA ALA A 177 15.08 -6.08 5.46
C ALA A 177 16.08 -7.17 5.07
N ALA A 178 17.36 -7.01 5.43
CA ALA A 178 18.39 -8.00 5.13
C ALA A 178 18.17 -9.35 5.85
N ARG A 179 17.57 -9.34 7.04
CA ARG A 179 17.18 -10.56 7.76
C ARG A 179 16.01 -11.26 7.07
N LEU A 180 14.98 -10.52 6.70
CA LEU A 180 13.80 -11.06 6.03
C LEU A 180 14.12 -11.60 4.63
N LEU A 181 15.01 -10.94 3.89
CA LEU A 181 15.50 -11.45 2.59
C LEU A 181 16.17 -12.81 2.69
N ARG A 182 17.02 -13.03 3.71
CA ARG A 182 17.63 -14.36 3.93
C ARG A 182 16.58 -15.40 4.24
N ARG A 183 15.59 -15.05 5.08
CA ARG A 183 14.49 -15.96 5.39
C ARG A 183 13.63 -16.28 4.16
N ALA A 184 13.42 -15.31 3.27
CA ALA A 184 12.74 -15.52 1.99
C ALA A 184 13.51 -16.52 1.11
N GLU A 185 14.83 -16.37 1.01
CA GLU A 185 15.70 -17.30 0.29
C GLU A 185 15.67 -18.72 0.90
N GLU A 186 15.69 -18.83 2.23
CA GLU A 186 15.61 -20.12 2.94
C GLU A 186 14.28 -20.83 2.69
N LEU A 187 13.17 -20.08 2.60
CA LEU A 187 11.84 -20.60 2.32
C LEU A 187 11.56 -20.77 0.81
N GLY A 188 12.45 -20.31 -0.07
CA GLY A 188 12.23 -20.31 -1.51
C GLY A 188 11.11 -19.35 -1.96
N TYR A 189 10.83 -18.31 -1.16
CA TYR A 189 9.78 -17.34 -1.42
C TYR A 189 10.32 -16.13 -2.21
N ASP A 190 9.76 -15.90 -3.40
CA ASP A 190 10.16 -14.81 -4.31
C ASP A 190 8.97 -13.88 -4.65
N GLY A 191 8.21 -13.45 -3.63
CA GLY A 191 7.09 -12.52 -3.79
C GLY A 191 7.51 -11.10 -4.23
N PRO A 192 6.56 -10.28 -4.74
CA PRO A 192 6.84 -8.92 -5.19
C PRO A 192 7.43 -8.02 -4.08
N GLU A 193 7.03 -8.23 -2.83
CA GLU A 193 7.56 -7.52 -1.67
C GLU A 193 9.00 -7.91 -1.33
N VAL A 194 9.41 -9.15 -1.61
CA VAL A 194 10.80 -9.61 -1.47
C VAL A 194 11.68 -8.87 -2.48
N GLU A 195 11.20 -8.73 -3.73
CA GLU A 195 11.90 -7.96 -4.76
C GLU A 195 12.04 -6.48 -4.38
N MET A 196 11.02 -5.89 -3.76
CA MET A 196 11.12 -4.51 -3.25
C MET A 196 12.22 -4.37 -2.20
N LEU A 197 12.33 -5.31 -1.26
CA LEU A 197 13.42 -5.32 -0.28
C LEU A 197 14.79 -5.50 -0.94
N ARG A 198 14.92 -6.38 -1.94
CA ARG A 198 16.17 -6.55 -2.71
C ARG A 198 16.56 -5.25 -3.40
N GLU A 199 15.61 -4.56 -4.02
CA GLU A 199 15.84 -3.28 -4.65
C GLU A 199 16.28 -2.22 -3.62
N ALA A 200 15.64 -2.16 -2.45
CA ALA A 200 15.99 -1.23 -1.37
C ALA A 200 17.44 -1.41 -0.91
N ILE A 201 17.85 -2.64 -0.62
CA ILE A 201 19.23 -2.97 -0.23
C ILE A 201 20.22 -2.59 -1.33
N LYS A 202 19.90 -2.88 -2.60
CA LYS A 202 20.74 -2.52 -3.76
C LYS A 202 20.89 -1.00 -3.90
N LEU A 203 19.82 -0.25 -3.66
CA LEU A 203 19.82 1.21 -3.75
C LEU A 203 20.59 1.85 -2.59
N ALA A 204 20.42 1.34 -1.37
CA ALA A 204 21.21 1.71 -0.20
C ALA A 204 22.71 1.42 -0.42
N GLY A 205 23.06 0.27 -1.00
CA GLY A 205 24.43 -0.08 -1.34
C GLY A 205 25.07 0.88 -2.36
N ARG A 206 24.31 1.31 -3.38
CA ARG A 206 24.75 2.34 -4.33
C ARG A 206 24.98 3.69 -3.64
N LEU A 207 24.05 4.09 -2.76
CA LEU A 207 24.15 5.34 -2.00
C LEU A 207 25.37 5.35 -1.08
N SER A 208 25.63 4.25 -0.37
CA SER A 208 26.78 4.08 0.52
C SER A 208 28.10 4.24 -0.23
N ARG A 209 28.27 3.56 -1.38
CA ARG A 209 29.47 3.69 -2.22
C ARG A 209 29.70 5.15 -2.63
N ARG A 210 28.65 5.86 -3.04
CA ARG A 210 28.71 7.26 -3.43
C ARG A 210 29.18 8.16 -2.28
N LEU A 211 28.64 7.96 -1.08
CA LEU A 211 29.01 8.73 0.11
C LEU A 211 30.47 8.49 0.52
N LEU A 212 30.93 7.24 0.48
CA LEU A 212 32.32 6.88 0.76
C LEU A 212 33.29 7.50 -0.25
N SER A 213 32.96 7.47 -1.54
CA SER A 213 33.78 8.12 -2.58
C SER A 213 33.86 9.63 -2.38
N ALA A 214 32.74 10.29 -2.08
CA ALA A 214 32.72 11.73 -1.81
C ALA A 214 33.55 12.10 -0.56
N ALA A 215 33.50 11.29 0.49
CA ALA A 215 34.28 11.49 1.71
C ALA A 215 35.79 11.37 1.44
N ARG A 216 36.21 10.38 0.64
CA ARG A 216 37.63 10.19 0.25
C ARG A 216 38.17 11.40 -0.51
N LEU A 217 37.47 11.86 -1.55
CA LEU A 217 37.87 13.03 -2.34
C LEU A 217 37.99 14.30 -1.49
N THR A 218 37.10 14.48 -0.52
CA THR A 218 37.15 15.61 0.41
C THR A 218 38.37 15.54 1.32
N ALA A 219 38.72 14.34 1.80
CA ALA A 219 39.89 14.14 2.65
C ALA A 219 41.21 14.37 1.89
N GLU A 220 41.30 13.90 0.64
CA GLU A 220 42.46 14.12 -0.24
C GLU A 220 42.63 15.61 -0.57
N SER A 221 41.56 16.30 -0.96
CA SER A 221 41.60 17.73 -1.25
C SER A 221 42.10 18.56 -0.05
N ARG A 222 41.68 18.21 1.17
CA ARG A 222 42.17 18.86 2.40
C ARG A 222 43.66 18.61 2.64
N ARG A 223 44.16 17.39 2.37
CA ARG A 223 45.58 17.08 2.48
C ARG A 223 46.41 17.90 1.50
N THR A 224 46.01 17.95 0.23
CA THR A 224 46.71 18.74 -0.80
C THR A 224 46.75 20.22 -0.44
N VAL A 225 45.65 20.79 0.04
CA VAL A 225 45.62 22.20 0.51
C VAL A 225 46.57 22.42 1.69
N MET A 226 46.61 21.49 2.66
CA MET A 226 47.55 21.58 3.79
C MET A 226 49.02 21.45 3.35
N GLU A 227 49.32 20.59 2.38
CA GLU A 227 50.66 20.43 1.81
C GLU A 227 51.10 21.70 1.07
N LEU A 228 50.24 22.28 0.25
CA LEU A 228 50.50 23.56 -0.44
C LEU A 228 50.68 24.72 0.55
N ALA A 229 49.90 24.78 1.63
CA ALA A 229 50.07 25.80 2.67
C ALA A 229 51.41 25.65 3.42
N ARG A 230 51.88 24.42 3.64
CA ARG A 230 53.19 24.15 4.26
C ARG A 230 54.35 24.51 3.34
N THR A 231 54.29 24.13 2.07
CA THR A 231 55.35 24.47 1.10
C THR A 231 55.40 25.96 0.78
N GLY A 232 54.26 26.65 0.76
CA GLY A 232 54.20 28.11 0.61
C GLY A 232 54.71 28.89 1.82
N SER A 233 54.56 28.35 3.05
CA SER A 233 55.08 29.01 4.26
C SER A 233 56.60 28.88 4.42
N GLY A 234 57.22 27.85 3.83
CA GLY A 234 58.68 27.68 3.83
C GLY A 234 59.44 28.57 2.84
N LEU A 235 58.75 29.30 1.97
CA LEU A 235 59.33 30.27 1.02
C LEU A 235 59.34 31.71 1.56
N LEU A 236 58.90 31.92 2.82
CA LEU A 236 58.77 33.22 3.48
C LEU A 236 59.63 33.36 4.75
N GLU A 237 60.62 32.50 4.96
CA GLU A 237 61.68 32.76 5.94
C GLU A 237 62.95 33.28 5.22
N PRO A 238 63.44 34.49 5.58
CA PRO A 238 64.58 35.14 4.93
C PRO A 238 65.93 34.52 5.26
#